data_AF-A0A2M8LGJ1-F1
#
_entry.id   AF-A0A2M8LGJ1-F1
#
_cell.length_a   1.000
_cell.length_b   1.000
_cell.length_c   1.000
_cell.angle_alpha   90.00
_cell.angle_beta   90.00
_cell.angle_gamma   90.00
#
_symmetry.space_group_name_H-M   'P 1'
#
loop_
_entity.id
_entity.type
_entity.pdbx_description
1 polymer ?
#
loop_
_entity_poly.entity_id
_entity_poly.type
_entity_poly.pdbx_seq_one_letter_code
_entity_poly.pdbx_strand_id
1 'polypeptide(L)'
;MKKLIVFLFLVGVGTWFFWPGIPLLVQSTNASVDDSAEVEEEIAIPAQTIETYEVADGDTFTSAMEALDISYADALAIVEASTNVFDFTSIRVGKTFTLVSENNVPVELRYESDVETMIRIDLHKGFETTSEEIQYDVVLAQADVVIDDSLFASGVRQGLSEVLLLEYVDIFAWEVDFATQVQEGDSYRIVYEELYRDGEYVGVGDVLYGSFKNVGVESFAYKFTNEVGEEGYYDPNGDSLVRPFLKAPLSYSRITSGFSYGRFHPVLNKTTPHRAIDYAAPSWTPVMAVADGTVTYAGWNGGYGNYIEVRHNGVYETHYAHLIDYEVRSGDQVTQGEVIGYVGSTGFSTGPHLHYEVEVNGELTDPLKVEFPKGDPVADEYRDAFEAEKERLDAFVK
;
A
#
# COMPACT_ATOMS: atom_id res chain seq x y z
N MET A 1 -41.19 9.68 5.13
CA MET A 1 -41.52 8.82 3.97
C MET A 1 -40.26 8.73 3.11
N LYS A 2 -39.43 7.71 3.34
CA LYS A 2 -38.22 7.43 2.55
C LYS A 2 -38.60 6.43 1.45
N LYS A 3 -38.30 6.72 0.19
CA LYS A 3 -38.48 5.79 -0.93
C LYS A 3 -37.22 4.95 -1.09
N LEU A 4 -37.42 3.64 -1.02
CA LEU A 4 -36.44 2.59 -1.27
C LEU A 4 -36.44 2.33 -2.78
N ILE A 5 -35.28 2.39 -3.44
CA ILE A 5 -35.10 1.95 -4.83
C ILE A 5 -34.28 0.66 -4.76
N VAL A 6 -34.89 -0.44 -5.19
CA VAL A 6 -34.28 -1.75 -5.35
C VAL A 6 -33.97 -1.92 -6.84
N PHE A 7 -32.72 -2.20 -7.18
CA PHE A 7 -32.35 -2.65 -8.53
C PHE A 7 -32.38 -4.17 -8.58
N LEU A 8 -33.15 -4.70 -9.52
CA LEU A 8 -33.32 -6.13 -9.80
C LEU A 8 -32.55 -6.44 -11.09
N PHE A 9 -31.46 -7.22 -11.00
CA PHE A 9 -30.77 -7.74 -12.19
C PHE A 9 -31.49 -9.01 -12.69
N LEU A 10 -31.88 -9.00 -13.96
CA LEU A 10 -32.52 -10.13 -14.66
C LEU A 10 -31.52 -10.70 -15.68
N VAL A 11 -31.01 -11.89 -15.40
CA VAL A 11 -30.16 -12.67 -16.33
C VAL A 11 -31.08 -13.41 -17.31
N GLY A 12 -31.02 -13.03 -18.59
CA GLY A 12 -31.76 -13.68 -19.67
C GLY A 12 -30.98 -14.85 -20.28
N VAL A 13 -31.44 -16.06 -20.02
CA VAL A 13 -30.94 -17.31 -20.61
C VAL A 13 -31.43 -17.45 -22.05
N GLY A 14 -30.50 -17.55 -23.01
CA GLY A 14 -30.80 -17.79 -24.41
C GLY A 14 -31.31 -19.21 -24.66
N THR A 15 -32.44 -19.34 -25.37
CA THR A 15 -32.90 -20.62 -25.93
C THR A 15 -33.01 -20.51 -27.44
N TRP A 16 -32.31 -21.42 -28.12
CA TRP A 16 -32.32 -21.59 -29.56
C TRP A 16 -33.64 -22.24 -30.00
N PHE A 17 -34.29 -21.67 -31.02
CA PHE A 17 -35.35 -22.35 -31.75
C PHE A 17 -35.11 -22.27 -33.27
N PHE A 18 -34.91 -23.45 -33.84
CA PHE A 18 -34.91 -23.75 -35.28
C PHE A 18 -36.35 -23.79 -35.81
N TRP A 19 -36.62 -23.21 -36.99
CA TRP A 19 -37.72 -23.66 -37.86
C TRP A 19 -37.40 -23.39 -39.35
N PRO A 20 -37.77 -24.28 -40.31
CA PRO A 20 -37.23 -24.33 -41.66
C PRO A 20 -37.99 -23.44 -42.65
N GLY A 21 -37.34 -23.16 -43.78
CA GLY A 21 -37.78 -22.22 -44.82
C GLY A 21 -38.84 -22.73 -45.81
N ILE A 22 -38.95 -21.95 -46.91
CA ILE A 22 -39.58 -22.15 -48.24
C ILE A 22 -40.38 -20.87 -48.64
N PRO A 23 -40.38 -20.37 -49.90
CA PRO A 23 -39.29 -20.14 -50.85
C PRO A 23 -39.29 -18.67 -51.37
N LEU A 24 -38.25 -18.32 -52.12
CA LEU A 24 -38.12 -17.04 -52.83
C LEU A 24 -39.17 -16.93 -53.95
N LEU A 25 -39.95 -15.84 -53.97
CA LEU A 25 -40.77 -15.45 -55.13
C LEU A 25 -40.42 -14.01 -55.50
N VAL A 26 -39.53 -13.88 -56.48
CA VAL A 26 -39.15 -12.60 -57.08
C VAL A 26 -40.32 -12.13 -57.94
N GLN A 27 -41.02 -11.10 -57.49
CA GLN A 27 -41.82 -10.25 -58.37
C GLN A 27 -41.14 -8.89 -58.49
N SER A 28 -40.63 -8.65 -59.70
CA SER A 28 -40.21 -7.34 -60.18
C SER A 28 -41.45 -6.46 -60.31
N THR A 29 -41.53 -5.43 -59.47
CA THR A 29 -42.38 -4.26 -59.72
C THR A 29 -41.51 -3.03 -59.61
N ASN A 30 -41.20 -2.43 -60.76
CA ASN A 30 -40.66 -1.08 -60.88
C ASN A 30 -41.62 -0.10 -60.19
N ALA A 31 -41.20 0.46 -59.06
CA ALA A 31 -41.79 1.64 -58.47
C ALA A 31 -40.67 2.67 -58.27
N SER A 32 -40.97 3.87 -58.72
CA SER A 32 -40.11 5.05 -58.80
C SER A 32 -39.37 5.36 -57.50
N VAL A 33 -38.07 5.63 -57.66
CA VAL A 33 -37.17 6.24 -56.69
C VAL A 33 -37.77 7.57 -56.24
N ASP A 34 -38.22 7.62 -54.99
CA ASP A 34 -38.35 8.87 -54.24
C ASP A 34 -37.02 9.03 -53.49
N ASP A 35 -36.21 9.97 -53.97
CA ASP A 35 -34.88 10.29 -53.47
C ASP A 35 -35.04 11.24 -52.28
N SER A 36 -35.42 10.67 -51.14
CA SER A 36 -35.22 11.31 -49.84
C SER A 36 -34.13 10.54 -49.11
N ALA A 37 -32.88 10.88 -49.42
CA ALA A 37 -31.74 10.47 -48.62
C ALA A 37 -31.96 10.97 -47.17
N GLU A 38 -32.30 10.04 -46.28
CA GLU A 38 -32.06 10.22 -44.85
C GLU A 38 -30.55 10.40 -44.69
N VAL A 39 -30.15 11.62 -44.36
CA VAL A 39 -28.79 11.92 -43.93
C VAL A 39 -28.67 11.30 -42.55
N GLU A 40 -28.10 10.09 -42.48
CA GLU A 40 -27.52 9.59 -41.23
C GLU A 40 -26.45 10.59 -40.81
N GLU A 41 -26.75 11.38 -39.78
CA GLU A 41 -25.79 12.25 -39.12
C GLU A 41 -24.70 11.35 -38.51
N GLU A 42 -23.57 11.27 -39.22
CA GLU A 42 -22.35 10.68 -38.72
C GLU A 42 -21.94 11.49 -37.47
N ILE A 43 -22.18 10.93 -36.28
CA ILE A 43 -21.79 11.56 -35.01
C ILE A 43 -20.27 11.64 -35.02
N ALA A 44 -19.75 12.82 -35.38
CA ALA A 44 -18.33 13.12 -35.30
C ALA A 44 -17.90 12.97 -33.85
N ILE A 45 -17.11 11.94 -33.55
CA ILE A 45 -16.42 11.83 -32.27
C ILE A 45 -15.49 13.05 -32.20
N PRO A 46 -15.61 13.92 -31.18
CA PRO A 46 -14.73 15.08 -31.08
C PRO A 46 -13.28 14.59 -31.08
N ALA A 47 -12.45 15.20 -31.93
CA ALA A 47 -11.03 14.87 -31.97
C ALA A 47 -10.41 15.29 -30.64
N GLN A 48 -10.11 14.32 -29.79
CA GLN A 48 -9.37 14.53 -28.56
C GLN A 48 -7.88 14.70 -28.89
N THR A 49 -7.24 15.68 -28.27
CA THR A 49 -5.79 15.88 -28.29
C THR A 49 -5.26 15.64 -26.89
N ILE A 50 -4.13 14.94 -26.80
CA ILE A 50 -3.50 14.54 -25.55
C ILE A 50 -2.11 15.17 -25.53
N GLU A 51 -1.81 15.92 -24.47
CA GLU A 51 -0.50 16.49 -24.19
C GLU A 51 -0.02 15.97 -22.83
N THR A 52 1.26 15.60 -22.73
CA THR A 52 1.83 15.01 -21.52
C THR A 52 3.04 15.80 -21.04
N TYR A 53 3.17 15.95 -19.73
CA TYR A 53 4.32 16.58 -19.08
C TYR A 53 4.82 15.71 -17.92
N GLU A 54 6.07 15.26 -18.01
CA GLU A 54 6.75 14.52 -16.94
C GLU A 54 7.40 15.51 -15.97
N VAL A 55 7.09 15.37 -14.68
CA VAL A 55 7.59 16.24 -13.61
C VAL A 55 9.10 16.06 -13.45
N ALA A 56 9.86 17.15 -13.61
CA ALA A 56 11.30 17.16 -13.47
C ALA A 56 11.75 17.57 -12.05
N ASP A 57 13.04 17.37 -11.76
CA ASP A 57 13.63 17.83 -10.50
C ASP A 57 13.51 19.37 -10.35
N GLY A 58 12.94 19.81 -9.23
CA GLY A 58 12.69 21.21 -8.94
C GLY A 58 11.40 21.80 -9.52
N ASP A 59 10.59 21.01 -10.22
CA ASP A 59 9.27 21.46 -10.67
C ASP A 59 8.30 21.69 -9.51
N THR A 60 7.42 22.67 -9.69
CA THR A 60 6.23 22.87 -8.88
C THR A 60 5.00 22.52 -9.72
N PHE A 61 3.86 22.27 -9.07
CA PHE A 61 2.61 22.08 -9.80
C PHE A 61 2.34 23.23 -10.77
N THR A 62 2.58 24.47 -10.33
CA THR A 62 2.40 25.65 -11.17
C THR A 62 3.36 25.71 -12.37
N SER A 63 4.61 25.25 -12.25
CA SER A 63 5.54 25.22 -13.40
C SER A 63 5.15 24.14 -14.41
N ALA A 64 4.70 22.97 -13.93
CA ALA A 64 4.17 21.90 -14.78
C ALA A 64 2.90 22.34 -15.52
N MET A 65 1.99 23.06 -14.85
CA MET A 65 0.78 23.60 -15.47
C MET A 65 1.11 24.66 -16.53
N GLU A 66 2.09 25.54 -16.27
CA GLU A 66 2.55 26.52 -17.26
C GLU A 66 3.10 25.83 -18.52
N ALA A 67 3.82 24.71 -18.37
CA ALA A 67 4.33 23.93 -19.49
C ALA A 67 3.22 23.25 -20.33
N LEU A 68 2.03 23.06 -19.75
CA LEU A 68 0.81 22.57 -20.40
C LEU A 68 -0.13 23.71 -20.82
N ASP A 69 0.36 24.94 -20.90
CA ASP A 69 -0.41 26.14 -21.25
C ASP A 69 -1.62 26.43 -20.33
N ILE A 70 -1.63 25.88 -19.11
CA ILE A 70 -2.62 26.19 -18.06
C ILE A 70 -2.16 27.43 -17.30
N SER A 71 -3.06 28.41 -17.15
CA SER A 71 -2.73 29.68 -16.52
C SER A 71 -2.39 29.53 -15.03
N TYR A 72 -1.49 30.37 -14.51
CA TYR A 72 -1.17 30.38 -13.06
C TYR A 72 -2.42 30.53 -12.17
N ALA A 73 -3.42 31.31 -12.63
CA ALA A 73 -4.66 31.49 -11.90
C ALA A 73 -5.50 30.21 -11.83
N ASP A 74 -5.58 29.47 -12.94
CA ASP A 74 -6.28 28.18 -12.98
C ASP A 74 -5.51 27.12 -12.20
N ALA A 75 -4.17 27.10 -12.29
CA ALA A 75 -3.33 26.21 -11.50
C ALA A 75 -3.56 26.43 -9.99
N LEU A 76 -3.63 27.68 -9.52
CA LEU A 76 -3.93 27.96 -8.12
C LEU A 76 -5.35 27.51 -7.73
N ALA A 77 -6.33 27.74 -8.60
CA ALA A 77 -7.70 27.29 -8.39
C ALA A 77 -7.82 25.76 -8.33
N ILE A 78 -7.04 25.03 -9.14
CA ILE A 78 -6.96 23.57 -9.09
C ILE A 78 -6.41 23.12 -7.74
N VAL A 79 -5.31 23.71 -7.24
CA VAL A 79 -4.74 23.38 -5.92
C VAL A 79 -5.78 23.58 -4.81
N GLU A 80 -6.50 24.70 -4.83
CA GLU A 80 -7.54 25.01 -3.84
C GLU A 80 -8.71 24.01 -3.93
N ALA A 81 -9.18 23.68 -5.13
CA ALA A 81 -10.28 22.74 -5.34
C ALA A 81 -9.92 21.29 -4.96
N SER A 82 -8.63 20.93 -5.09
CA SER A 82 -8.14 19.56 -4.93
C SER A 82 -7.72 19.23 -3.50
N THR A 83 -7.61 20.21 -2.59
CA THR A 83 -6.99 20.04 -1.26
C THR A 83 -7.59 18.88 -0.43
N ASN A 84 -8.86 18.56 -0.62
CA ASN A 84 -9.52 17.45 0.10
C ASN A 84 -9.31 16.06 -0.55
N VAL A 85 -8.73 16.01 -1.75
CA VAL A 85 -8.53 14.79 -2.54
C VAL A 85 -7.04 14.51 -2.71
N PHE A 86 -6.25 15.51 -3.12
CA PHE A 86 -4.82 15.39 -3.32
C PHE A 86 -4.10 16.72 -3.09
N ASP A 87 -2.96 16.68 -2.39
CA ASP A 87 -2.10 17.84 -2.18
C ASP A 87 -1.09 17.97 -3.32
N PHE A 88 -1.38 18.83 -4.29
CA PHE A 88 -0.49 19.10 -5.43
C PHE A 88 0.83 19.81 -5.07
N THR A 89 1.06 20.19 -3.81
CA THR A 89 2.41 20.57 -3.36
C THR A 89 3.34 19.37 -3.20
N SER A 90 2.79 18.15 -3.16
CA SER A 90 3.49 16.88 -2.95
C SER A 90 3.76 16.09 -4.26
N ILE A 91 3.71 16.75 -5.42
CA ILE A 91 3.99 16.11 -6.71
C ILE A 91 5.38 15.47 -6.73
N ARG A 92 5.52 14.36 -7.45
CA ARG A 92 6.73 13.54 -7.47
C ARG A 92 7.43 13.61 -8.81
N VAL A 93 8.75 13.69 -8.78
CA VAL A 93 9.61 13.63 -9.97
C VAL A 93 9.38 12.31 -10.71
N GLY A 94 9.32 12.38 -12.04
CA GLY A 94 9.06 11.23 -12.92
C GLY A 94 7.58 10.86 -13.07
N LYS A 95 6.66 11.51 -12.34
CA LYS A 95 5.22 11.34 -12.57
C LYS A 95 4.72 12.24 -13.69
N THR A 96 3.67 11.81 -14.37
CA THR A 96 3.20 12.47 -15.59
C THR A 96 1.85 13.16 -15.36
N PHE A 97 1.76 14.41 -15.79
CA PHE A 97 0.52 15.10 -16.04
C PHE A 97 0.06 14.86 -17.48
N THR A 98 -1.22 14.56 -17.65
CA THR A 98 -1.84 14.41 -18.97
C THR A 98 -2.97 15.41 -19.12
N LEU A 99 -2.85 16.32 -20.08
CA LEU A 99 -3.89 17.25 -20.47
C LEU A 99 -4.69 16.67 -21.63
N VAL A 100 -5.98 16.50 -21.42
CA VAL A 100 -6.92 16.09 -22.47
C VAL A 100 -7.69 17.32 -22.92
N SER A 101 -7.67 17.55 -24.23
CA SER A 101 -8.38 18.65 -24.87
C SER A 101 -9.37 18.14 -25.91
N GLU A 102 -10.58 18.71 -25.94
CA GLU A 102 -11.58 18.46 -26.96
C GLU A 102 -11.73 19.70 -27.85
N ASN A 103 -11.54 19.54 -29.16
CA ASN A 103 -11.55 20.66 -30.11
C ASN A 103 -10.60 21.82 -29.69
N ASN A 104 -9.40 21.47 -29.18
CA ASN A 104 -8.39 22.38 -28.62
C ASN A 104 -8.82 23.18 -27.37
N VAL A 105 -9.85 22.72 -26.67
CA VAL A 105 -10.21 23.26 -25.36
C VAL A 105 -9.83 22.24 -24.30
N PRO A 106 -9.00 22.61 -23.30
CA PRO A 106 -8.69 21.73 -22.18
C PRO A 106 -9.97 21.34 -21.42
N VAL A 107 -10.19 20.04 -21.28
CA VAL A 107 -11.40 19.52 -20.61
C VAL A 107 -11.06 18.75 -19.35
N GLU A 108 -9.89 18.12 -19.31
CA GLU A 108 -9.48 17.27 -18.20
C GLU A 108 -7.97 17.30 -18.02
N LEU A 109 -7.52 17.38 -16.77
CA LEU A 109 -6.15 17.13 -16.38
C LEU A 109 -6.10 15.83 -15.57
N ARG A 110 -5.14 14.97 -15.87
CA ARG A 110 -4.89 13.73 -15.13
C ARG A 110 -3.50 13.76 -14.53
N TYR A 111 -3.34 13.18 -13.35
CA TYR A 111 -2.06 13.01 -12.68
C TYR A 111 -1.98 11.63 -12.04
N GLU A 112 -0.94 10.88 -12.38
CA GLU A 112 -0.67 9.56 -11.78
C GLU A 112 0.14 9.76 -10.50
N SER A 113 -0.51 9.73 -9.33
CA SER A 113 0.16 10.01 -8.05
C SER A 113 1.15 8.92 -7.67
N ASP A 114 0.81 7.68 -7.97
CA ASP A 114 1.58 6.47 -7.72
C ASP A 114 1.31 5.46 -8.85
N VAL A 115 1.41 4.17 -8.58
CA VAL A 115 1.12 3.13 -9.58
C VAL A 115 -0.31 2.66 -9.52
N GLU A 116 -1.08 2.93 -8.46
CA GLU A 116 -2.47 2.47 -8.31
C GLU A 116 -3.47 3.60 -8.53
N THR A 117 -3.08 4.84 -8.32
CA THR A 117 -4.00 5.97 -8.21
C THR A 117 -3.78 7.02 -9.30
N MET A 118 -4.88 7.42 -9.93
CA MET A 118 -4.98 8.54 -10.84
C MET A 118 -5.89 9.62 -10.27
N ILE A 119 -5.36 10.84 -10.18
CA ILE A 119 -6.12 12.03 -9.84
C ILE A 119 -6.64 12.65 -11.14
N ARG A 120 -7.95 12.87 -11.23
CA ARG A 120 -8.60 13.52 -12.38
C ARG A 120 -9.18 14.84 -11.97
N ILE A 121 -9.00 15.85 -12.80
CA ILE A 121 -9.49 17.20 -12.60
C ILE A 121 -10.34 17.57 -13.81
N ASP A 122 -11.63 17.80 -13.60
CA ASP A 122 -12.55 18.29 -14.62
C ASP A 122 -12.37 19.82 -14.77
N LEU A 123 -11.77 20.24 -15.88
CA LEU A 123 -11.46 21.65 -16.15
C LEU A 123 -12.71 22.46 -16.54
N HIS A 124 -13.86 21.82 -16.80
CA HIS A 124 -15.12 22.48 -17.14
C HIS A 124 -16.05 22.67 -15.95
N LYS A 125 -15.99 21.77 -14.96
CA LYS A 125 -16.87 21.79 -13.77
C LYS A 125 -16.22 22.44 -12.56
N GLY A 126 -15.50 23.53 -12.77
CA GLY A 126 -14.87 24.28 -11.68
C GLY A 126 -13.77 23.50 -10.95
N PHE A 127 -13.00 22.70 -11.70
CA PHE A 127 -11.87 21.92 -11.19
C PHE A 127 -12.28 20.84 -10.18
N GLU A 128 -13.48 20.28 -10.36
CA GLU A 128 -13.90 19.11 -9.57
C GLU A 128 -12.84 18.02 -9.71
N THR A 129 -12.36 17.52 -8.57
CA THR A 129 -11.24 16.60 -8.50
C THR A 129 -11.70 15.29 -7.92
N THR A 130 -11.32 14.18 -8.56
CA THR A 130 -11.57 12.82 -8.09
C THR A 130 -10.28 12.03 -8.04
N SER A 131 -10.25 11.03 -7.17
CA SER A 131 -9.22 10.00 -7.13
C SER A 131 -9.84 8.71 -7.64
N GLU A 132 -9.20 8.07 -8.61
CA GLU A 132 -9.65 6.83 -9.25
C GLU A 132 -8.51 5.81 -9.25
N GLU A 133 -8.86 4.54 -9.08
CA GLU A 133 -7.92 3.44 -9.19
C GLU A 133 -7.62 3.14 -10.67
N ILE A 134 -6.34 3.12 -11.01
CA ILE A 134 -5.85 2.82 -12.36
C ILE A 134 -6.13 1.36 -12.65
N GLN A 135 -6.83 1.11 -13.75
CA GLN A 135 -7.12 -0.24 -14.20
C GLN A 135 -5.93 -0.79 -14.99
N TYR A 136 -5.42 -1.94 -14.55
CA TYR A 136 -4.34 -2.67 -15.23
C TYR A 136 -4.82 -3.99 -15.80
N ASP A 137 -4.20 -4.39 -16.90
CA ASP A 137 -4.21 -5.77 -17.34
C ASP A 137 -3.22 -6.54 -16.46
N VAL A 138 -3.75 -7.35 -15.54
CA VAL A 138 -2.97 -8.15 -14.60
C VAL A 138 -2.62 -9.50 -15.21
N VAL A 139 -1.34 -9.84 -15.24
CA VAL A 139 -0.83 -11.14 -15.69
C VAL A 139 -0.06 -11.80 -14.56
N LEU A 140 -0.39 -13.05 -14.24
CA LEU A 140 0.36 -13.81 -13.23
C LEU A 140 1.69 -14.29 -13.80
N ALA A 141 2.76 -14.01 -13.07
CA ALA A 141 4.12 -14.47 -13.35
C ALA A 141 4.66 -15.33 -12.21
N GLN A 142 5.65 -16.17 -12.53
CA GLN A 142 6.36 -17.00 -11.56
C GLN A 142 7.87 -16.82 -11.73
N ALA A 143 8.57 -16.81 -10.59
CA ALA A 143 10.02 -16.84 -10.54
C ALA A 143 10.54 -17.92 -9.59
N ASP A 144 11.59 -18.61 -10.01
CA ASP A 144 12.27 -19.68 -9.28
C ASP A 144 13.75 -19.30 -9.10
N VAL A 145 14.12 -18.86 -7.91
CA VAL A 145 15.45 -18.30 -7.65
C VAL A 145 16.25 -19.21 -6.72
N VAL A 146 17.46 -19.56 -7.16
CA VAL A 146 18.49 -20.16 -6.32
C VAL A 146 19.48 -19.06 -5.92
N ILE A 147 19.74 -18.96 -4.63
CA ILE A 147 20.61 -17.94 -4.03
C ILE A 147 22.07 -18.36 -4.21
N ASP A 148 22.87 -17.50 -4.82
CA ASP A 148 24.32 -17.68 -4.97
C ASP A 148 25.08 -16.81 -3.95
N ASP A 149 24.81 -15.50 -3.95
CA ASP A 149 25.45 -14.51 -3.09
C ASP A 149 24.46 -13.89 -2.08
N SER A 150 23.39 -13.29 -2.56
CA SER A 150 22.31 -12.74 -1.75
C SER A 150 20.97 -12.93 -2.43
N LEU A 151 19.90 -12.90 -1.63
CA LEU A 151 18.51 -12.99 -2.10
C LEU A 151 18.23 -11.95 -3.20
N PHE A 152 18.57 -10.69 -2.91
CA PHE A 152 18.36 -9.57 -3.83
C PHE A 152 19.17 -9.70 -5.11
N ALA A 153 20.48 -9.94 -5.00
CA ALA A 153 21.34 -10.02 -6.18
C ALA A 153 20.95 -11.19 -7.09
N SER A 154 20.55 -12.32 -6.50
CA SER A 154 20.08 -13.48 -7.26
C SER A 154 18.74 -13.22 -7.94
N GLY A 155 17.81 -12.52 -7.28
CA GLY A 155 16.51 -12.15 -7.86
C GLY A 155 16.62 -11.13 -8.98
N VAL A 156 17.38 -10.06 -8.77
CA VAL A 156 17.63 -9.03 -9.80
C VAL A 156 18.31 -9.62 -11.03
N ARG A 157 19.24 -10.57 -10.87
CA ARG A 157 19.86 -11.30 -12.00
C ARG A 157 18.85 -12.10 -12.82
N GLN A 158 17.74 -12.53 -12.22
CA GLN A 158 16.64 -13.20 -12.91
C GLN A 158 15.59 -12.23 -13.48
N GLY A 159 15.78 -10.92 -13.33
CA GLY A 159 14.86 -9.91 -13.86
C GLY A 159 13.77 -9.50 -12.88
N LEU A 160 13.83 -9.91 -11.61
CA LEU A 160 12.87 -9.48 -10.61
C LEU A 160 13.12 -8.02 -10.20
N SER A 161 12.02 -7.28 -10.05
CA SER A 161 12.04 -5.92 -9.55
C SER A 161 12.51 -5.87 -8.09
N GLU A 162 13.28 -4.84 -7.73
CA GLU A 162 13.68 -4.63 -6.33
C GLU A 162 12.47 -4.41 -5.42
N VAL A 163 11.40 -3.78 -5.93
CA VAL A 163 10.14 -3.55 -5.20
C VAL A 163 9.48 -4.88 -4.83
N LEU A 164 9.38 -5.80 -5.79
CA LEU A 164 8.85 -7.15 -5.58
C LEU A 164 9.67 -7.92 -4.53
N LEU A 165 11.00 -7.80 -4.58
CA LEU A 165 11.89 -8.50 -3.66
C LEU A 165 11.81 -7.93 -2.24
N LEU A 166 11.57 -6.63 -2.09
CA LEU A 166 11.31 -6.01 -0.78
C LEU A 166 10.00 -6.53 -0.20
N GLU A 167 8.91 -6.51 -0.96
CA GLU A 167 7.61 -7.04 -0.52
C GLU A 167 7.71 -8.51 -0.11
N TYR A 168 8.37 -9.33 -0.94
CA TYR A 168 8.63 -10.74 -0.62
C TYR A 168 9.38 -10.92 0.70
N VAL A 169 10.46 -10.14 0.92
CA VAL A 169 11.23 -10.20 2.17
C VAL A 169 10.36 -9.79 3.35
N ASP A 170 9.52 -8.76 3.20
CA ASP A 170 8.65 -8.28 4.26
C ASP A 170 7.61 -9.32 4.69
N ILE A 171 7.03 -10.05 3.74
CA ILE A 171 6.10 -11.18 4.00
C ILE A 171 6.74 -12.24 4.91
N PHE A 172 8.02 -12.54 4.68
CA PHE A 172 8.74 -13.62 5.38
C PHE A 172 9.63 -13.14 6.53
N ALA A 173 9.80 -11.84 6.74
CA ALA A 173 10.77 -11.24 7.67
C ALA A 173 10.66 -11.76 9.12
N TRP A 174 9.52 -12.34 9.46
CA TRP A 174 9.23 -12.91 10.77
C TRP A 174 9.54 -14.39 10.92
N GLU A 175 9.38 -15.16 9.85
CA GLU A 175 9.69 -16.59 9.79
C GLU A 175 11.18 -16.80 9.50
N VAL A 176 11.78 -15.90 8.71
CA VAL A 176 13.14 -16.03 8.21
C VAL A 176 13.94 -14.79 8.57
N ASP A 177 15.05 -14.99 9.28
CA ASP A 177 16.05 -13.93 9.43
C ASP A 177 16.96 -13.91 8.20
N PHE A 178 16.54 -13.17 7.17
CA PHE A 178 17.27 -13.10 5.90
C PHE A 178 18.71 -12.56 6.04
N ALA A 179 19.03 -11.82 7.10
CA ALA A 179 20.36 -11.28 7.31
C ALA A 179 21.35 -12.33 7.83
N THR A 180 20.89 -13.34 8.56
CA THR A 180 21.77 -14.32 9.21
C THR A 180 21.57 -15.75 8.76
N GLN A 181 20.40 -16.09 8.21
CA GLN A 181 20.04 -17.46 7.88
C GLN A 181 20.29 -17.82 6.41
N VAL A 182 20.20 -16.84 5.49
CA VAL A 182 20.37 -17.06 4.05
C VAL A 182 21.77 -17.55 3.72
N GLN A 183 21.84 -18.61 2.93
CA GLN A 183 23.06 -19.29 2.48
C GLN A 183 23.04 -19.52 0.97
N GLU A 184 24.24 -19.69 0.42
CA GLU A 184 24.41 -20.18 -0.96
C GLU A 184 23.72 -21.55 -1.11
N GLY A 185 22.90 -21.69 -2.15
CA GLY A 185 22.11 -22.88 -2.45
C GLY A 185 20.70 -22.90 -1.84
N ASP A 186 20.35 -21.93 -0.98
CA ASP A 186 18.96 -21.69 -0.62
C ASP A 186 18.15 -21.28 -1.85
N SER A 187 16.84 -21.44 -1.80
CA SER A 187 15.99 -21.10 -2.93
C SER A 187 14.67 -20.49 -2.50
N TYR A 188 14.11 -19.65 -3.35
CA TYR A 188 12.76 -19.14 -3.17
C TYR A 188 11.98 -19.19 -4.47
N ARG A 189 10.66 -19.24 -4.32
CA ARG A 189 9.72 -19.13 -5.42
C ARG A 189 8.71 -18.04 -5.12
N ILE A 190 8.36 -17.27 -6.13
CA ILE A 190 7.38 -16.18 -6.03
C ILE A 190 6.38 -16.33 -7.17
N VAL A 191 5.09 -16.24 -6.86
CA VAL A 191 4.04 -15.93 -7.84
C VAL A 191 3.55 -14.53 -7.55
N TYR A 192 3.54 -13.69 -8.57
CA TYR A 192 3.24 -12.27 -8.41
C TYR A 192 2.50 -11.75 -9.64
N GLU A 193 1.96 -10.55 -9.49
CA GLU A 193 1.27 -9.86 -10.55
C GLU A 193 2.23 -8.98 -11.36
N GLU A 194 2.20 -9.12 -12.68
CA GLU A 194 2.74 -8.13 -13.60
C GLU A 194 1.60 -7.23 -14.08
N LEU A 195 1.82 -5.93 -13.97
CA LEU A 195 0.85 -4.91 -14.36
C LEU A 195 1.19 -4.41 -15.76
N TYR A 196 0.20 -4.47 -16.64
CA TYR A 196 0.29 -3.94 -18.00
C TYR A 196 -0.76 -2.85 -18.22
N ARG A 197 -0.39 -1.81 -18.96
CA ARG A 197 -1.31 -0.76 -19.42
C ARG A 197 -1.06 -0.48 -20.88
N ASP A 198 -2.13 -0.52 -21.68
CA ASP A 198 -2.05 -0.37 -23.15
C ASP A 198 -1.06 -1.34 -23.83
N GLY A 199 -0.88 -2.54 -23.22
CA GLY A 199 0.06 -3.56 -23.69
C GLY A 199 1.52 -3.34 -23.30
N GLU A 200 1.84 -2.31 -22.52
CA GLU A 200 3.17 -2.04 -21.99
C GLU A 200 3.28 -2.46 -20.52
N TYR A 201 4.40 -3.08 -20.16
CA TYR A 201 4.70 -3.42 -18.77
C TYR A 201 4.95 -2.15 -17.97
N VAL A 202 4.18 -1.95 -16.89
CA VAL A 202 4.31 -0.76 -16.03
C VAL A 202 4.92 -1.07 -14.66
N GLY A 203 4.88 -2.32 -14.22
CA GLY A 203 5.39 -2.70 -12.91
C GLY A 203 4.87 -4.04 -12.40
N VAL A 204 5.02 -4.22 -11.10
CA VAL A 204 4.54 -5.39 -10.35
C VAL A 204 3.37 -4.96 -9.46
N GLY A 205 2.39 -5.85 -9.31
CA GLY A 205 1.36 -5.79 -8.29
C GLY A 205 1.73 -6.71 -7.14
N ASP A 206 0.73 -7.37 -6.57
CA ASP A 206 0.88 -8.16 -5.36
C ASP A 206 1.74 -9.42 -5.53
N VAL A 207 2.42 -9.80 -4.44
CA VAL A 207 2.90 -11.17 -4.26
C VAL A 207 1.71 -12.05 -3.88
N LEU A 208 1.32 -13.00 -4.73
CA LEU A 208 0.20 -13.92 -4.41
C LEU A 208 0.66 -15.16 -3.65
N TYR A 209 1.87 -15.62 -3.95
CA TYR A 209 2.46 -16.78 -3.31
C TYR A 209 3.95 -16.60 -3.14
N GLY A 210 4.47 -17.08 -2.02
CA GLY A 210 5.90 -17.21 -1.79
C GLY A 210 6.25 -18.55 -1.17
N SER A 211 7.41 -19.08 -1.52
CA SER A 211 8.08 -20.09 -0.69
C SER A 211 9.53 -19.72 -0.49
N PHE A 212 10.07 -20.03 0.69
CA PHE A 212 11.48 -19.89 1.02
C PHE A 212 12.00 -21.20 1.58
N LYS A 213 13.07 -21.72 0.99
CA LYS A 213 13.71 -22.96 1.38
C LYS A 213 15.11 -22.69 1.91
N ASN A 214 15.29 -22.99 3.19
CA ASN A 214 16.56 -22.88 3.91
C ASN A 214 16.80 -24.11 4.77
N VAL A 215 17.97 -24.73 4.61
CA VAL A 215 18.45 -25.86 5.43
C VAL A 215 17.35 -26.91 5.71
N GLY A 216 16.72 -27.41 4.65
CA GLY A 216 15.73 -28.50 4.72
C GLY A 216 14.36 -28.13 5.30
N VAL A 217 14.16 -26.86 5.68
CA VAL A 217 12.86 -26.29 6.04
C VAL A 217 12.38 -25.44 4.87
N GLU A 218 11.09 -25.52 4.58
CA GLU A 218 10.44 -24.75 3.53
C GLU A 218 9.24 -24.03 4.15
N SER A 219 9.27 -22.71 4.09
CA SER A 219 8.20 -21.83 4.56
C SER A 219 7.37 -21.38 3.36
N PHE A 220 6.08 -21.19 3.56
CA PHE A 220 5.13 -20.82 2.51
C PHE A 220 4.30 -19.63 2.95
N ALA A 221 3.92 -18.79 1.99
CA ALA A 221 3.02 -17.67 2.17
C ALA A 221 2.00 -17.65 1.03
N TYR A 222 0.73 -17.49 1.38
CA TYR A 222 -0.39 -17.36 0.46
C TYR A 222 -1.11 -16.04 0.75
N LYS A 223 -1.23 -15.15 -0.24
CA LYS A 223 -2.10 -13.99 -0.16
C LYS A 223 -3.56 -14.48 -0.20
N PHE A 224 -4.38 -13.98 0.69
CA PHE A 224 -5.81 -14.29 0.73
C PHE A 224 -6.61 -13.05 1.07
N THR A 225 -7.62 -12.78 0.24
CA THR A 225 -8.60 -11.72 0.43
C THR A 225 -9.95 -12.36 0.69
N ASN A 226 -10.57 -12.04 1.83
CA ASN A 226 -11.87 -12.61 2.19
C ASN A 226 -13.03 -11.86 1.50
N GLU A 227 -14.25 -12.38 1.66
CA GLU A 227 -15.44 -11.84 0.98
C GLU A 227 -15.80 -10.39 1.40
N VAL A 228 -15.28 -9.91 2.52
CA VAL A 228 -15.49 -8.53 2.99
C VAL A 228 -14.33 -7.59 2.61
N GLY A 229 -13.33 -8.09 1.88
CA GLY A 229 -12.19 -7.32 1.37
C GLY A 229 -11.02 -7.19 2.34
N GLU A 230 -10.97 -7.97 3.42
CA GLU A 230 -9.80 -8.02 4.29
C GLU A 230 -8.74 -8.93 3.65
N GLU A 231 -7.51 -8.42 3.56
CA GLU A 231 -6.39 -9.11 2.92
C GLU A 231 -5.32 -9.48 3.95
N GLY A 232 -4.63 -10.60 3.71
CA GLY A 232 -3.49 -11.00 4.52
C GLY A 232 -2.66 -12.11 3.89
N TYR A 233 -1.50 -12.36 4.51
CA TYR A 233 -0.62 -13.47 4.16
C TYR A 233 -0.70 -14.56 5.21
N TYR A 234 -0.89 -15.80 4.76
CA TYR A 234 -1.10 -16.94 5.63
C TYR A 234 -0.21 -18.12 5.26
N ASP A 235 0.11 -18.95 6.25
CA ASP A 235 0.79 -20.22 6.07
C ASP A 235 -0.17 -21.30 5.48
N PRO A 236 0.31 -22.50 5.13
CA PRO A 236 -0.55 -23.56 4.58
C PRO A 236 -1.69 -24.02 5.50
N ASN A 237 -1.61 -23.72 6.80
CA ASN A 237 -2.61 -24.03 7.81
C ASN A 237 -3.57 -22.85 8.03
N GLY A 238 -3.45 -21.74 7.30
CA GLY A 238 -4.25 -20.54 7.48
C GLY A 238 -3.85 -19.71 8.71
N ASP A 239 -2.68 -19.94 9.31
CA ASP A 239 -2.15 -19.08 10.36
C ASP A 239 -1.54 -17.82 9.72
N SER A 240 -1.83 -16.65 10.27
CA SER A 240 -1.30 -15.39 9.72
C SER A 240 0.22 -15.30 9.85
N LEU A 241 0.87 -14.91 8.76
CA LEU A 241 2.30 -14.58 8.69
C LEU A 241 2.57 -13.12 9.06
N VAL A 242 1.56 -12.26 8.93
CA VAL A 242 1.63 -10.86 9.36
C VAL A 242 1.61 -10.83 10.88
N ARG A 243 2.66 -10.29 11.49
CA ARG A 243 2.64 -9.98 12.91
C ARG A 243 2.12 -8.56 13.09
N PRO A 244 1.08 -8.34 13.90
CA PRO A 244 0.60 -7.00 14.18
C PRO A 244 1.66 -6.11 14.83
N PHE A 245 2.78 -6.65 15.35
CA PHE A 245 3.85 -5.88 16.02
C PHE A 245 5.27 -6.14 15.48
N LEU A 246 6.04 -5.07 15.21
CA LEU A 246 7.49 -5.01 14.99
C LEU A 246 8.28 -5.44 16.23
N LYS A 247 9.45 -6.06 15.99
CA LYS A 247 10.37 -6.52 17.04
C LYS A 247 11.03 -5.35 17.77
N ALA A 248 11.24 -4.25 17.05
CA ALA A 248 11.80 -3.03 17.58
C ALA A 248 11.26 -1.81 16.82
N PRO A 249 11.10 -0.66 17.50
CA PRO A 249 10.57 0.56 16.91
C PRO A 249 11.58 1.39 16.10
N LEU A 250 12.81 0.91 15.89
CA LEU A 250 13.84 1.60 15.11
C LEU A 250 14.98 0.64 14.75
N SER A 251 15.81 1.06 13.79
CA SER A 251 17.15 0.50 13.65
C SER A 251 18.04 1.01 14.79
N TYR A 252 18.63 0.11 15.58
CA TYR A 252 19.41 0.46 16.77
C TYR A 252 20.77 -0.23 16.79
N SER A 253 21.75 0.41 17.43
CA SER A 253 23.11 -0.14 17.53
C SER A 253 23.24 -1.17 18.65
N ARG A 254 22.63 -0.89 19.81
CA ARG A 254 22.56 -1.76 20.99
C ARG A 254 21.48 -1.30 21.95
N ILE A 255 21.01 -2.22 22.78
CA ILE A 255 20.22 -1.90 23.98
C ILE A 255 21.17 -1.38 25.04
N THR A 256 21.05 -0.10 25.41
CA THR A 256 21.87 0.51 26.47
C THR A 256 21.39 0.16 27.86
N SER A 257 20.09 -0.12 28.01
CA SER A 257 19.55 -0.56 29.28
C SER A 257 18.23 -1.31 29.10
N GLY A 258 18.07 -2.42 29.82
CA GLY A 258 16.87 -3.25 29.77
C GLY A 258 15.86 -2.90 30.85
N PHE A 259 14.73 -3.63 30.80
CA PHE A 259 13.68 -3.57 31.81
C PHE A 259 14.20 -4.11 33.16
N SER A 260 13.96 -3.38 34.24
CA SER A 260 14.39 -3.77 35.58
C SER A 260 13.51 -3.16 36.67
N TYR A 261 13.17 -3.94 37.69
CA TYR A 261 12.46 -3.45 38.88
C TYR A 261 13.38 -2.68 39.86
N GLY A 262 14.70 -2.62 39.62
CA GLY A 262 15.62 -1.91 40.49
C GLY A 262 17.00 -1.75 39.86
N ARG A 263 17.15 -0.76 38.97
CA ARG A 263 18.47 -0.34 38.44
C ARG A 263 18.97 0.91 39.16
N PHE A 264 20.27 1.04 39.32
CA PHE A 264 20.86 2.28 39.81
C PHE A 264 20.71 3.38 38.76
N HIS A 265 20.00 4.47 39.09
CA HIS A 265 19.75 5.57 38.18
C HIS A 265 20.89 6.60 38.29
N PRO A 266 21.72 6.79 37.24
CA PRO A 266 22.94 7.61 37.33
C PRO A 266 22.66 9.10 37.57
N VAL A 267 21.54 9.62 37.06
CA VAL A 267 21.14 11.03 37.27
C VAL A 267 20.54 11.28 38.66
N LEU A 268 19.66 10.40 39.14
CA LEU A 268 18.98 10.55 40.44
C LEU A 268 19.78 9.99 41.63
N ASN A 269 20.87 9.26 41.35
CA ASN A 269 21.75 8.63 42.32
C ASN A 269 21.02 7.69 43.30
N LYS A 270 19.98 6.99 42.81
CA LYS A 270 19.11 6.08 43.59
C LYS A 270 18.72 4.86 42.76
N THR A 271 18.44 3.74 43.42
CA THR A 271 17.84 2.57 42.76
C THR A 271 16.40 2.89 42.40
N THR A 272 16.10 2.87 41.11
CA THR A 272 14.78 3.22 40.55
C THR A 272 14.39 2.14 39.54
N PRO A 273 13.11 1.74 39.46
CA PRO A 273 12.66 0.87 38.39
C PRO A 273 12.85 1.54 37.03
N HIS A 274 13.18 0.75 36.02
CA HIS A 274 13.17 1.11 34.62
C HIS A 274 12.24 0.16 33.90
N ARG A 275 11.02 0.60 33.64
CA ARG A 275 9.98 -0.26 33.06
C ARG A 275 9.91 -0.12 31.54
N ALA A 276 11.09 -0.10 30.91
CA ALA A 276 11.29 0.23 29.51
C ALA A 276 12.57 -0.42 28.96
N ILE A 277 12.80 -0.24 27.67
CA ILE A 277 14.08 -0.49 27.00
C ILE A 277 14.65 0.83 26.48
N ASP A 278 15.94 1.04 26.72
CA ASP A 278 16.68 2.16 26.17
C ASP A 278 17.46 1.69 24.94
N TYR A 279 16.99 2.04 23.74
CA TYR A 279 17.69 1.80 22.48
C TYR A 279 18.64 2.94 22.16
N ALA A 280 19.95 2.68 22.17
CA ALA A 280 20.93 3.68 21.74
C ALA A 280 20.99 3.78 20.22
N ALA A 281 20.65 4.97 19.73
CA ALA A 281 20.69 5.32 18.33
C ALA A 281 21.09 6.80 18.18
N PRO A 282 21.74 7.19 17.05
CA PRO A 282 22.03 8.58 16.76
C PRO A 282 20.77 9.47 16.80
N SER A 283 20.95 10.74 17.14
CA SER A 283 19.87 11.72 16.96
C SER A 283 19.37 11.72 15.52
N TRP A 284 18.08 11.95 15.32
CA TRP A 284 17.39 11.86 14.04
C TRP A 284 17.22 10.45 13.45
N THR A 285 17.58 9.39 14.18
CA THR A 285 17.18 8.04 13.75
C THR A 285 15.66 7.95 13.72
N PRO A 286 15.03 7.50 12.62
CA PRO A 286 13.58 7.32 12.54
C PRO A 286 13.07 6.35 13.60
N VAL A 287 11.96 6.70 14.22
CA VAL A 287 11.20 5.90 15.19
C VAL A 287 9.86 5.57 14.56
N MET A 288 9.54 4.30 14.48
CA MET A 288 8.38 3.76 13.80
C MET A 288 7.34 3.25 14.80
N ALA A 289 6.06 3.34 14.44
CA ALA A 289 5.00 2.64 15.14
C ALA A 289 5.23 1.14 15.03
N VAL A 290 5.28 0.43 16.17
CA VAL A 290 5.50 -1.02 16.11
C VAL A 290 4.30 -1.77 15.55
N ALA A 291 3.10 -1.18 15.55
CA ALA A 291 1.87 -1.84 15.17
C ALA A 291 0.86 -0.80 14.73
N ASP A 292 -0.14 -1.22 13.97
CA ASP A 292 -1.30 -0.39 13.67
C ASP A 292 -1.93 0.13 14.97
N GLY A 293 -2.40 1.36 14.94
CA GLY A 293 -2.99 1.94 16.14
C GLY A 293 -3.49 3.36 15.97
N THR A 294 -3.85 3.95 17.10
CA THR A 294 -4.27 5.35 17.20
C THR A 294 -3.37 6.06 18.20
N VAL A 295 -2.82 7.20 17.79
CA VAL A 295 -2.01 8.06 18.65
C VAL A 295 -2.93 8.66 19.71
N THR A 296 -2.80 8.23 20.96
CA THR A 296 -3.62 8.73 22.08
C THR A 296 -3.02 10.00 22.66
N TYR A 297 -1.69 10.17 22.55
CA TYR A 297 -0.99 11.37 22.99
C TYR A 297 0.25 11.64 22.12
N ALA A 298 0.49 12.91 21.79
CA ALA A 298 1.73 13.39 21.19
C ALA A 298 2.07 14.77 21.76
N GLY A 299 3.19 14.91 22.47
CA GLY A 299 3.53 16.16 23.14
C GLY A 299 4.61 16.05 24.20
N TRP A 300 4.78 17.13 24.98
CA TRP A 300 5.75 17.18 26.07
C TRP A 300 5.22 16.53 27.35
N ASN A 301 5.87 15.45 27.81
CA ASN A 301 5.48 14.69 28.99
C ASN A 301 6.58 14.63 30.07
N GLY A 302 6.87 15.78 30.68
CA GLY A 302 7.73 15.86 31.85
C GLY A 302 9.13 15.25 31.65
N GLY A 303 9.45 14.22 32.43
CA GLY A 303 10.74 13.52 32.36
C GLY A 303 10.97 12.76 31.04
N TYR A 304 9.90 12.38 30.33
CA TYR A 304 10.01 11.75 29.02
C TYR A 304 10.42 12.73 27.91
N GLY A 305 10.26 14.04 28.11
CA GLY A 305 10.51 15.02 27.06
C GLY A 305 9.42 14.96 25.99
N ASN A 306 9.79 15.03 24.71
CA ASN A 306 8.85 14.78 23.62
C ASN A 306 8.49 13.29 23.61
N TYR A 307 7.19 13.04 23.60
CA TYR A 307 6.61 11.75 23.92
C TYR A 307 5.40 11.44 23.04
N ILE A 308 5.31 10.20 22.57
CA ILE A 308 4.17 9.68 21.82
C ILE A 308 3.64 8.44 22.53
N GLU A 309 2.31 8.32 22.57
CA GLU A 309 1.57 7.15 23.05
C GLU A 309 0.70 6.63 21.91
N VAL A 310 0.83 5.35 21.58
CA VAL A 310 0.03 4.68 20.54
C VAL A 310 -0.73 3.53 21.16
N ARG A 311 -2.07 3.61 21.09
CA ARG A 311 -2.95 2.50 21.45
C ARG A 311 -3.19 1.63 20.24
N HIS A 312 -2.85 0.35 20.35
CA HIS A 312 -3.02 -0.59 19.26
C HIS A 312 -4.39 -1.26 19.33
N ASN A 313 -4.80 -1.68 20.54
CA ASN A 313 -6.12 -2.24 20.80
C ASN A 313 -6.48 -2.12 22.29
N GLY A 314 -7.49 -2.86 22.75
CA GLY A 314 -7.90 -2.87 24.16
C GLY A 314 -6.90 -3.52 25.14
N VAL A 315 -5.80 -4.10 24.63
CA VAL A 315 -4.80 -4.84 25.40
C VAL A 315 -3.43 -4.17 25.35
N TYR A 316 -3.01 -3.65 24.20
CA TYR A 316 -1.65 -3.15 23.97
C TYR A 316 -1.59 -1.64 23.73
N GLU A 317 -0.65 -0.99 24.39
CA GLU A 317 -0.28 0.41 24.19
C GLU A 317 1.25 0.53 24.23
N THR A 318 1.83 1.40 23.40
CA THR A 318 3.28 1.58 23.30
C THR A 318 3.68 3.03 23.42
N HIS A 319 4.81 3.28 24.07
CA HIS A 319 5.27 4.61 24.41
C HIS A 319 6.67 4.88 23.87
N TYR A 320 6.86 6.08 23.32
CA TYR A 320 8.08 6.51 22.63
C TYR A 320 8.54 7.83 23.22
N ALA A 321 9.68 7.84 23.91
CA ALA A 321 10.14 9.00 24.67
C ALA A 321 11.51 9.53 24.23
N HIS A 322 11.87 10.69 24.78
CA HIS A 322 13.12 11.41 24.53
C HIS A 322 13.29 11.86 23.07
N LEU A 323 12.20 11.96 22.31
CA LEU A 323 12.23 12.31 20.89
C LEU A 323 12.80 13.72 20.68
N ILE A 324 13.46 13.96 19.55
CA ILE A 324 13.86 15.32 19.16
C ILE A 324 12.72 16.04 18.45
N ASP A 325 11.98 15.29 17.63
CA ASP A 325 10.85 15.77 16.84
C ASP A 325 9.89 14.60 16.53
N TYR A 326 8.68 14.91 16.09
CA TYR A 326 7.64 13.94 15.75
C TYR A 326 6.67 14.44 14.68
N GLU A 327 6.12 13.52 13.88
CA GLU A 327 5.29 13.85 12.71
C GLU A 327 3.79 13.65 12.93
N VAL A 328 3.41 13.11 14.10
CA VAL A 328 2.02 12.75 14.43
C VAL A 328 1.39 13.63 15.51
N ARG A 329 0.06 13.57 15.62
CA ARG A 329 -0.77 14.27 16.61
C ARG A 329 -1.74 13.30 17.27
N SER A 330 -2.22 13.69 18.45
CA SER A 330 -3.28 12.92 19.15
C SER A 330 -4.53 12.84 18.27
N GLY A 331 -5.00 11.61 18.05
CA GLY A 331 -6.12 11.27 17.17
C GLY A 331 -5.71 10.65 15.83
N ASP A 332 -4.44 10.76 15.42
CA ASP A 332 -3.98 10.22 14.15
C ASP A 332 -3.99 8.67 14.18
N GLN A 333 -4.38 8.06 13.07
CA GLN A 333 -4.21 6.64 12.83
C GLN A 333 -2.81 6.41 12.27
N VAL A 334 -2.12 5.41 12.78
CA VAL A 334 -0.78 5.03 12.31
C VAL A 334 -0.78 3.56 11.92
N THR A 335 -0.01 3.25 10.90
CA THR A 335 0.22 1.89 10.41
C THR A 335 1.53 1.35 10.96
N GLN A 336 1.65 0.02 11.05
CA GLN A 336 2.89 -0.64 11.42
C GLN A 336 4.04 -0.17 10.50
N GLY A 337 5.17 0.23 11.09
CA GLY A 337 6.34 0.69 10.34
C GLY A 337 6.31 2.18 9.95
N GLU A 338 5.18 2.85 10.11
CA GLU A 338 5.06 4.28 9.86
C GLU A 338 5.98 5.08 10.79
N VAL A 339 6.74 6.03 10.23
CA VAL A 339 7.62 6.91 11.01
C VAL A 339 6.76 7.90 11.80
N ILE A 340 6.81 7.79 13.12
CA ILE A 340 6.04 8.64 14.03
C ILE A 340 6.89 9.75 14.67
N GLY A 341 8.22 9.59 14.65
CA GLY A 341 9.13 10.64 15.08
C GLY A 341 10.59 10.23 15.05
N TYR A 342 11.43 10.96 15.78
CA TYR A 342 12.87 10.88 15.63
C TYR A 342 13.59 10.84 16.96
N VAL A 343 14.61 9.98 17.05
CA VAL A 343 15.43 9.83 18.26
C VAL A 343 16.06 11.15 18.66
N GLY A 344 15.97 11.47 19.94
CA GLY A 344 16.55 12.68 20.53
C GLY A 344 17.18 12.43 21.88
N SER A 345 17.25 13.50 22.67
CA SER A 345 17.73 13.47 24.04
C SER A 345 16.97 14.49 24.90
N THR A 346 15.68 14.65 24.64
CA THR A 346 14.81 15.59 25.38
C THR A 346 14.39 14.99 26.74
N GLY A 347 13.91 15.82 27.67
CA GLY A 347 13.54 15.38 29.01
C GLY A 347 14.75 14.93 29.84
N PHE A 348 14.57 13.90 30.67
CA PHE A 348 15.59 13.32 31.56
C PHE A 348 16.42 12.25 30.84
N SER A 349 17.15 12.70 29.82
CA SER A 349 18.06 11.87 29.06
C SER A 349 19.51 12.29 29.28
N THR A 350 20.43 11.31 29.26
CA THR A 350 21.88 11.55 29.37
C THR A 350 22.59 11.63 28.02
N GLY A 351 21.90 11.26 26.93
CA GLY A 351 22.42 11.26 25.57
C GLY A 351 21.42 10.63 24.60
N PRO A 352 21.67 10.68 23.28
CA PRO A 352 20.72 10.21 22.29
C PRO A 352 20.32 8.73 22.45
N HIS A 353 19.04 8.49 22.69
CA HIS A 353 18.42 7.16 22.76
C HIS A 353 16.90 7.27 22.65
N LEU A 354 16.25 6.15 22.30
CA LEU A 354 14.81 5.98 22.47
C LEU A 354 14.55 5.23 23.78
N HIS A 355 13.74 5.81 24.66
CA HIS A 355 13.14 5.10 25.79
C HIS A 355 11.79 4.56 25.31
N TYR A 356 11.67 3.23 25.25
CA TYR A 356 10.54 2.51 24.68
C TYR A 356 9.84 1.65 25.74
N GLU A 357 8.54 1.85 25.90
CA GLU A 357 7.70 1.09 26.82
C GLU A 357 6.61 0.33 26.08
N VAL A 358 6.25 -0.84 26.62
CA VAL A 358 5.07 -1.60 26.21
C VAL A 358 4.19 -1.80 27.42
N GLU A 359 2.94 -1.41 27.29
CA GLU A 359 1.88 -1.64 28.26
C GLU A 359 0.98 -2.77 27.78
N VAL A 360 0.74 -3.76 28.65
CA VAL A 360 -0.16 -4.89 28.38
C VAL A 360 -1.21 -4.93 29.49
N ASN A 361 -2.49 -4.76 29.13
CA ASN A 361 -3.62 -4.71 30.07
C ASN A 361 -3.45 -3.68 31.21
N GLY A 362 -2.88 -2.51 30.94
CA GLY A 362 -2.67 -1.48 31.97
C GLY A 362 -1.36 -1.57 32.73
N GLU A 363 -0.48 -2.55 32.42
CA GLU A 363 0.78 -2.75 33.13
C GLU A 363 2.00 -2.72 32.19
N LEU A 364 2.95 -1.83 32.49
CA LEU A 364 4.25 -1.78 31.83
C LEU A 364 5.01 -3.10 31.98
N THR A 365 5.28 -3.74 30.85
CA THR A 365 5.89 -5.07 30.74
C THR A 365 7.25 -4.98 30.04
N ASP A 366 8.12 -5.96 30.29
CA ASP A 366 9.43 -6.08 29.62
C ASP A 366 9.25 -6.28 28.12
N PRO A 367 9.55 -5.29 27.26
CA PRO A 367 9.27 -5.38 25.82
C PRO A 367 10.04 -6.51 25.13
N LEU A 368 11.17 -6.98 25.69
CA LEU A 368 11.90 -8.14 25.14
C LEU A 368 11.22 -9.48 25.40
N LYS A 369 10.23 -9.52 26.29
CA LYS A 369 9.52 -10.73 26.71
C LYS A 369 8.04 -10.72 26.33
N VAL A 370 7.57 -9.64 25.71
CA VAL A 370 6.21 -9.61 25.20
C VAL A 370 6.16 -10.53 23.98
N GLU A 371 5.45 -11.65 24.13
CA GLU A 371 5.01 -12.43 22.99
C GLU A 371 3.84 -11.69 22.36
N PHE A 372 4.12 -10.97 21.27
CA PHE A 372 3.05 -10.38 20.47
C PHE A 372 2.24 -11.49 19.81
N PRO A 373 0.90 -11.38 19.79
CA PRO A 373 0.06 -12.38 19.14
C PRO A 373 0.43 -12.45 17.66
N LYS A 374 0.34 -13.65 17.08
CA LYS A 374 0.29 -13.78 15.62
C LYS A 374 -0.92 -12.99 15.12
N GLY A 375 -0.91 -12.54 13.86
CA GLY A 375 -2.13 -12.05 13.24
C GLY A 375 -3.27 -13.08 13.36
N ASP A 376 -4.51 -12.62 13.32
CA ASP A 376 -5.64 -13.53 13.40
C ASP A 376 -5.56 -14.55 12.24
N PRO A 377 -5.68 -15.86 12.53
CA PRO A 377 -5.72 -16.85 11.47
C PRO A 377 -6.95 -16.62 10.59
N VAL A 378 -6.97 -17.23 9.41
CA VAL A 378 -8.17 -17.26 8.55
C VAL A 378 -9.36 -17.71 9.40
N ALA A 379 -10.35 -16.81 9.51
CA ALA A 379 -11.55 -17.08 10.29
C ALA A 379 -12.26 -18.33 9.78
N ASP A 380 -12.88 -19.08 10.69
CA ASP A 380 -13.49 -20.38 10.37
C ASP A 380 -14.48 -20.32 9.20
N GLU A 381 -15.19 -19.21 9.05
CA GLU A 381 -16.13 -18.98 7.96
C GLU A 381 -15.49 -18.82 6.57
N TYR A 382 -14.22 -18.42 6.52
CA TYR A 382 -13.46 -18.22 5.27
C TYR A 382 -12.49 -19.36 4.95
N ARG A 383 -12.45 -20.42 5.77
CA ARG A 383 -11.51 -21.55 5.62
C ARG A 383 -11.62 -22.25 4.28
N ASP A 384 -12.84 -22.49 3.80
CA ASP A 384 -13.07 -23.17 2.52
C ASP A 384 -12.61 -22.30 1.33
N ALA A 385 -12.82 -20.99 1.42
CA ALA A 385 -12.36 -20.04 0.40
C ALA A 385 -10.83 -19.94 0.37
N PHE A 386 -10.19 -19.91 1.55
CA PHE A 386 -8.75 -19.96 1.66
C PHE A 386 -8.16 -21.24 1.08
N GLU A 387 -8.75 -22.40 1.39
CA GLU A 387 -8.27 -23.68 0.84
C GLU A 387 -8.37 -23.71 -0.69
N ALA A 388 -9.46 -23.18 -1.26
CA ALA A 388 -9.63 -23.08 -2.71
C ALA A 388 -8.58 -22.17 -3.37
N GLU A 389 -8.26 -21.03 -2.74
CA GLU A 389 -7.24 -20.11 -3.23
C GLU A 389 -5.83 -20.72 -3.11
N LYS A 390 -5.55 -21.38 -1.99
CA LYS A 390 -4.32 -22.15 -1.78
C LYS A 390 -4.14 -23.22 -2.86
N GLU A 391 -5.18 -24.01 -3.14
CA GLU A 391 -5.16 -25.03 -4.19
C GLU A 391 -4.94 -24.42 -5.59
N ARG A 392 -5.53 -23.25 -5.87
CA ARG A 392 -5.32 -22.50 -7.12
C ARG A 392 -3.85 -22.12 -7.30
N LEU A 393 -3.25 -21.53 -6.27
CA LEU A 393 -1.85 -21.10 -6.28
C LEU A 393 -0.89 -22.31 -6.34
N ASP A 394 -1.14 -23.35 -5.55
CA ASP A 394 -0.37 -24.60 -5.60
C ASP A 394 -0.44 -25.28 -6.98
N ALA A 395 -1.56 -25.16 -7.70
CA ALA A 395 -1.70 -25.68 -9.05
C ALA A 395 -0.92 -24.84 -10.08
N PHE A 396 -0.82 -23.53 -9.88
CA PHE A 396 -0.02 -22.64 -10.74
C PHE A 396 1.47 -22.90 -10.60
N VAL A 397 1.91 -23.23 -9.38
CA VAL A 397 3.31 -23.41 -8.99
C VAL A 397 3.91 -24.77 -9.41
N LYS A 398 3.08 -25.71 -9.88
CA LYS A 398 3.49 -27.06 -10.35
C LYS A 398 4.02 -27.05 -11.77
#